data_AF-A0A852UUR8-F1
#
_entry.id   AF-A0A852UUR8-F1
#
_cell.length_a   1.000
_cell.length_b   1.000
_cell.length_c   1.000
_cell.angle_alpha   90.00
_cell.angle_beta   90.00
_cell.angle_gamma   90.00
#
_symmetry.space_group_name_H-M   'P 1'
#
loop_
_entity.id
_entity.type
_entity.pdbx_description
1 polymer ?
#
loop_
_entity_poly.entity_id
_entity_poly.type
_entity_poly.pdbx_seq_one_letter_code
_entity_poly.pdbx_strand_id
1 'polypeptide(L)' 'MDLWFMIKERYMLLSIFIFFIFVSLFLLLAAWKKRTEMPKSLLVIITIICTILIVLSIFTVVFAVSFGYNS' A
#
# COMPACT_ATOMS: atom_id res chain seq x y z
N MET A 1 7.13 -0.62 30.90
CA MET A 1 8.04 -0.55 29.73
C MET A 1 7.27 -0.99 28.47
N ASP A 2 5.97 -0.68 28.39
CA ASP A 2 5.03 -1.44 27.56
C ASP A 2 4.38 -0.60 26.46
N LEU A 3 4.09 0.68 26.73
CA LEU A 3 3.54 1.61 25.74
C LEU A 3 4.49 1.88 24.57
N TRP A 4 5.80 2.00 24.84
CA TRP A 4 6.80 2.23 23.80
C TRP A 4 6.93 1.02 22.87
N PHE A 5 6.84 -0.20 23.41
CA PHE A 5 6.91 -1.43 22.63
C PHE A 5 5.66 -1.61 21.75
N MET A 6 4.46 -1.41 22.32
CA MET A 6 3.20 -1.43 21.55
C MET A 6 3.17 -0.40 20.42
N ILE A 7 3.67 0.82 20.68
CA ILE A 7 3.78 1.87 19.66
C ILE A 7 4.75 1.43 18.57
N LYS A 8 5.95 0.95 18.92
CA LYS A 8 6.96 0.52 17.95
C LYS A 8 6.46 -0.56 17.00
N GLU A 9 5.72 -1.54 17.52
CA GLU A 9 5.18 -2.67 16.75
C GLU A 9 4.08 -2.24 15.77
N ARG A 10 3.20 -1.32 16.21
CA ARG A 10 2.16 -0.73 15.35
C ARG A 10 2.74 0.17 14.25
N TYR A 11 3.76 0.95 14.57
CA TYR A 11 4.47 1.76 13.57
C TYR A 11 5.20 0.90 12.54
N MET A 12 5.74 -0.26 12.96
CA MET A 12 6.36 -1.20 12.03
C MET A 12 5.33 -1.75 11.03
N LEU A 13 4.14 -2.18 11.49
CA LEU A 13 3.05 -2.61 10.62
C LEU A 13 2.57 -1.50 9.68
N LEU A 14 2.34 -0.29 10.19
CA LEU A 14 1.95 0.87 9.37
C LEU A 14 3.00 1.20 8.30
N SER A 15 4.29 1.11 8.65
CA SER A 15 5.38 1.38 7.70
C SER A 15 5.40 0.39 6.53
N ILE A 16 5.04 -0.87 6.77
CA ILE A 16 4.96 -1.90 5.74
C ILE A 16 3.84 -1.57 4.74
N PHE A 17 2.65 -1.20 5.23
CA PHE A 17 1.54 -0.82 4.35
C PHE A 17 1.84 0.45 3.55
N ILE A 18 2.50 1.43 4.15
CA ILE A 18 2.96 2.63 3.45
C ILE A 18 3.97 2.24 2.36
N PHE A 19 4.91 1.35 2.65
CA PHE A 19 5.86 0.83 1.67
C PHE A 19 5.14 0.16 0.49
N PHE A 20 4.13 -0.68 0.75
CA PHE A 20 3.32 -1.31 -0.31
C PHE A 20 2.64 -0.27 -1.21
N ILE A 21 2.11 0.83 -0.65
CA ILE A 21 1.52 1.92 -1.44
C ILE A 21 2.56 2.53 -2.39
N PHE A 22 3.77 2.81 -1.90
CA PHE A 22 4.84 3.37 -2.72
C PHE A 22 5.29 2.40 -3.81
N VAL A 23 5.44 1.12 -3.50
CA VAL A 23 5.82 0.10 -4.49
C VAL A 23 4.75 -0.03 -5.57
N SER A 24 3.46 -0.07 -5.21
CA SER A 24 2.37 -0.12 -6.18
C SER A 24 2.30 1.14 -7.06
N LEU A 25 2.55 2.32 -6.51
CA LEU A 25 2.65 3.56 -7.28
C LEU A 25 3.84 3.54 -8.25
N PHE A 26 5.00 3.07 -7.80
CA PHE A 26 6.18 2.95 -8.65
C PHE A 26 5.94 1.95 -9.81
N LEU A 27 5.29 0.83 -9.51
CA LEU A 27 4.93 -0.18 -10.51
C LEU A 27 3.94 0.39 -11.54
N LEU A 28 2.93 1.16 -11.09
CA LEU A 28 2.00 1.87 -11.97
C LEU A 28 2.71 2.87 -12.88
N LEU A 29 3.64 3.66 -12.35
CA LEU A 29 4.45 4.60 -13.13
C LEU A 29 5.32 3.89 -14.17
N ALA A 30 5.96 2.78 -13.77
CA ALA A 30 6.77 1.98 -14.68
C ALA A 30 5.91 1.35 -15.79
N ALA A 31 4.76 0.78 -15.44
CA ALA A 31 3.80 0.22 -16.38
C ALA A 31 3.26 1.29 -17.35
N TRP A 32 2.97 2.50 -16.84
CA TRP A 32 2.54 3.62 -17.67
C TRP A 32 3.63 4.07 -18.64
N LYS A 33 4.89 4.15 -18.19
CA LYS A 33 6.04 4.52 -19.03
C LYS A 33 6.27 3.52 -20.16
N LYS A 34 5.98 2.23 -19.92
CA LYS A 34 6.13 1.13 -20.87
C LYS A 34 4.82 0.72 -21.57
N ARG A 35 3.77 1.55 -21.48
CA ARG A 35 2.42 1.24 -21.99
C ARG A 35 2.34 0.94 -23.49
N THR A 36 3.27 1.47 -24.27
CA THR A 36 3.31 1.27 -25.73
C THR A 36 4.01 -0.03 -26.13
N GLU A 37 4.84 -0.58 -25.25
CA GLU A 37 5.59 -1.82 -25.47
C GLU A 37 4.88 -3.02 -24.84
N MET A 38 4.02 -2.80 -23.84
CA MET A 38 3.29 -3.86 -23.13
C MET A 38 1.96 -4.23 -23.80
N PRO A 39 1.57 -5.52 -23.77
CA PRO A 39 0.24 -5.93 -24.21
C PRO A 39 -0.84 -5.29 -23.34
N LYS A 40 -1.89 -4.76 -23.98
CA LYS A 40 -2.96 -4.00 -23.31
C LYS A 40 -3.61 -4.78 -22.16
N SER A 41 -3.80 -6.08 -22.31
CA SER A 41 -4.35 -6.96 -21.28
C SER A 41 -3.49 -6.97 -20.01
N LEU A 42 -2.17 -7.03 -20.18
CA LEU A 42 -1.22 -7.10 -19.08
C LEU A 42 -1.14 -5.75 -18.33
N LEU A 43 -1.21 -4.64 -19.06
CA LEU A 43 -1.32 -3.32 -18.45
C LEU A 43 -2.58 -3.21 -17.61
N VAL A 44 -3.73 -3.63 -18.15
CA VAL A 44 -5.03 -3.61 -17.43
C VAL A 44 -4.96 -4.44 -16.14
N ILE A 45 -4.43 -5.66 -16.22
CA ILE A 45 -4.28 -6.55 -15.04
C ILE A 45 -3.39 -5.89 -13.98
N ILE A 46 -2.23 -5.35 -14.38
CA ILE A 46 -1.32 -4.67 -13.46
C ILE A 46 -2.00 -3.48 -12.78
N THR A 47 -2.70 -2.64 -13.56
CA THR A 47 -3.43 -1.50 -13.00
C THR A 47 -4.48 -1.95 -11.99
N ILE A 48 -5.30 -2.97 -12.30
CA ILE A 48 -6.34 -3.47 -11.40
C ILE A 48 -5.72 -3.99 -10.09
N ILE A 49 -4.67 -4.81 -10.18
CA ILE A 49 -4.01 -5.38 -8.99
C ILE A 49 -3.39 -4.26 -8.13
N CYS A 50 -2.70 -3.30 -8.75
CA CYS A 50 -2.11 -2.18 -8.02
C CYS A 50 -3.17 -1.30 -7.37
N THR A 51 -4.28 -1.02 -8.06
CA THR A 51 -5.37 -0.24 -7.49
C THR A 51 -5.99 -0.94 -6.29
N ILE A 52 -6.25 -2.25 -6.38
CA ILE A 52 -6.78 -3.05 -5.25
C ILE A 52 -5.81 -3.02 -4.07
N LEU A 53 -4.50 -3.23 -4.31
CA LEU A 53 -3.48 -3.19 -3.26
C LEU A 53 -3.39 -1.83 -2.57
N ILE A 54 -3.47 -0.73 -3.34
CA ILE A 54 -3.45 0.63 -2.79
C ILE A 54 -4.69 0.86 -1.92
N VAL A 55 -5.89 0.51 -2.42
CA VAL A 55 -7.14 0.69 -1.67
C VAL A 55 -7.13 -0.10 -0.36
N LEU A 56 -6.73 -1.38 -0.39
CA LEU A 56 -6.62 -2.22 0.80
C LEU A 56 -5.58 -1.69 1.80
N SER A 57 -4.44 -1.21 1.30
CA SER A 57 -3.38 -0.65 2.15
C SER A 57 -3.84 0.65 2.82
N ILE A 58 -4.49 1.54 2.07
CA ILE A 58 -5.08 2.78 2.63
C ILE A 58 -6.14 2.44 3.66
N PHE A 59 -7.06 1.51 3.35
CA PHE A 59 -8.11 1.10 4.28
C PHE A 59 -7.53 0.57 5.58
N THR A 60 -6.51 -0.29 5.50
CA THR A 60 -5.81 -0.83 6.68
C THR A 60 -5.14 0.28 7.49
N VAL A 61 -4.47 1.24 6.83
CA VAL A 61 -3.84 2.38 7.51
C VAL A 61 -4.88 3.24 8.21
N VAL A 62 -5.98 3.60 7.53
CA VAL A 62 -7.06 4.41 8.12
C VAL A 62 -7.69 3.68 9.30
N PHE A 63 -7.94 2.39 9.18
CA PHE A 63 -8.48 1.57 10.27
C PHE A 63 -7.51 1.49 11.46
N ALA A 64 -6.23 1.20 11.20
CA ALA A 64 -5.21 1.11 12.23
C ALA A 64 -4.99 2.46 12.95
N VAL A 65 -5.04 3.58 12.24
CA VAL A 65 -4.94 4.92 12.85
C VAL A 65 -6.20 5.26 13.64
N SER A 66 -7.40 5.02 13.08
CA SER A 66 -8.66 5.42 13.71
C SER A 66 -9.01 4.58 14.94
N PHE A 67 -8.80 3.26 14.86
CA PHE A 67 -9.15 2.32 15.93
C PHE A 67 -7.96 1.97 16.82
N GLY A 68 -6.73 2.10 16.34
CA GLY A 68 -5.53 1.86 17.14
C GLY A 68 -5.20 3.00 18.11
N TYR A 69 -5.67 4.22 17.88
CA TYR A 69 -5.49 5.35 18.81
C TYR A 69 -6.55 5.39 19.94
N ASN A 70 -7.66 4.67 19.77
CA ASN A 70 -8.82 4.69 20.68
C ASN A 70 -8.86 3.48 21.64
N SER A 71 -7.74 2.78 21.82
CA SER A 71 -7.58 1.62 22.73
C SER A 71 -6.34 1.76 23.59
#